data_AF-A0A368GVB3-F1
#
_entry.id   AF-A0A368GVB3-F1
#
_cell.length_a   1.000
_cell.length_b   1.000
_cell.length_c   1.000
_cell.angle_alpha   90.00
_cell.angle_beta   90.00
_cell.angle_gamma   90.00
#
_symmetry.space_group_name_H-M   'P 1'
#
loop_
_entity.id
_entity.type
_entity.pdbx_description
1 polymer ?
#
loop_
_entity_poly.entity_id
_entity_poly.type
_entity_poly.pdbx_seq_one_letter_code
_entity_poly.pdbx_strand_id
1 'polypeptide(L)'
;MMETRFITAILVFCGLLAFLGYTFYGRRLKALKVSRSVDYLAHIKDCVPHYPLLLQERDKAMGDHREPDTAFTLMASYNYGNYSVVTTQAMGVFGKKMYCRYFLYMNTFSYEEIEPAVESFIFPEYAVYCCSRDKARYMSVTENLKDPFVEYVPVVDRRMKSPKYFLSLCLSPMYGDESKWLLLAELVEHNKLQGIDYFYIYVKDMDDYTNQVRVTRIEVFLRRLKHGPVTNNYHNISAHHTLC
;
A
#
# COMPACT_ATOMS: atom_id res chain seq x y z
N MET A 1 29.76 10.03 -71.50
CA MET A 1 28.36 10.02 -70.99
C MET A 1 28.00 8.73 -70.22
N MET A 2 28.92 7.76 -70.06
CA MET A 2 28.67 6.47 -69.40
C MET A 2 29.08 6.44 -67.92
N GLU A 3 30.00 7.31 -67.48
CA GLU A 3 30.50 7.33 -66.09
C GLU A 3 29.51 7.93 -65.08
N THR A 4 28.73 8.94 -65.48
CA THR A 4 27.79 9.63 -64.57
C THR A 4 26.61 8.76 -64.14
N ARG A 5 26.23 7.76 -64.95
CA ARG A 5 25.15 6.82 -64.62
C ARG A 5 25.58 5.71 -63.65
N PHE A 6 26.87 5.41 -63.59
CA PHE A 6 27.41 4.40 -62.68
C PHE A 6 27.51 4.93 -61.24
N ILE A 7 27.91 6.20 -61.09
CA ILE A 7 28.04 6.86 -59.78
C ILE A 7 26.66 7.07 -59.13
N THR A 8 25.63 7.45 -59.90
CA THR A 8 24.28 7.60 -59.36
C THR A 8 23.67 6.26 -58.93
N ALA A 9 23.95 5.17 -59.64
CA ALA A 9 23.51 3.84 -59.24
C ALA A 9 24.14 3.38 -57.90
N ILE A 10 25.43 3.66 -57.68
CA ILE A 10 26.13 3.31 -56.44
C ILE A 10 25.57 4.11 -55.24
N LEU A 11 25.31 5.41 -55.41
CA LEU A 11 24.77 6.24 -54.34
C LEU A 11 23.36 5.82 -53.92
N VAL A 12 22.51 5.44 -54.88
CA VAL A 12 21.16 4.92 -54.59
C VAL A 12 21.24 3.58 -53.86
N PHE A 13 22.17 2.70 -54.25
CA PHE A 13 22.34 1.39 -53.61
C PHE A 13 22.85 1.53 -52.16
N CYS A 14 23.82 2.41 -51.91
CA CYS A 14 24.28 2.72 -50.55
C CYS A 14 23.18 3.31 -49.66
N GLY A 15 22.34 4.20 -50.22
CA GLY A 15 21.19 4.77 -49.51
C GLY A 15 20.17 3.71 -49.08
N LEU A 16 19.87 2.75 -49.96
CA LEU A 16 18.95 1.64 -49.66
C LEU A 16 19.52 0.70 -48.59
N LEU A 17 20.82 0.37 -48.65
CA LEU A 17 21.46 -0.48 -47.64
C LEU A 17 21.49 0.19 -46.25
N ALA A 18 21.74 1.49 -46.19
CA ALA A 18 21.69 2.24 -44.92
C ALA A 18 20.27 2.26 -44.33
N PHE A 19 19.24 2.43 -45.17
CA PHE A 19 17.84 2.43 -44.74
C PHE A 19 17.38 1.04 -44.24
N LEU A 20 17.78 -0.02 -44.94
CA LEU A 20 17.53 -1.40 -44.52
C LEU A 20 18.28 -1.75 -43.23
N GLY A 21 19.53 -1.30 -43.08
CA GLY A 21 20.30 -1.45 -41.86
C GLY A 21 19.67 -0.74 -40.65
N TYR A 22 19.22 0.51 -40.84
CA TYR A 22 18.57 1.29 -39.78
C TYR A 22 17.24 0.67 -39.34
N THR A 23 16.41 0.23 -40.29
CA THR A 23 15.13 -0.42 -39.98
C THR A 23 15.32 -1.78 -39.32
N PHE A 24 16.31 -2.56 -39.72
CA PHE A 24 16.64 -3.85 -39.10
C PHE A 24 17.20 -3.66 -37.68
N TYR A 25 18.09 -2.70 -37.46
CA TYR A 25 18.64 -2.39 -36.15
C TYR A 25 17.57 -1.84 -35.19
N GLY A 26 16.69 -0.96 -35.67
CA GLY A 26 15.54 -0.46 -34.92
C GLY A 26 14.55 -1.57 -34.52
N ARG A 27 14.31 -2.56 -35.40
CA ARG A 27 13.50 -3.74 -35.07
C ARG A 27 14.18 -4.63 -34.04
N ARG A 28 15.50 -4.81 -34.11
CA ARG A 28 16.26 -5.64 -33.16
C ARG A 28 16.35 -5.01 -31.76
N LEU A 29 16.48 -3.69 -31.67
CA LEU A 29 16.39 -2.96 -30.40
C LEU A 29 14.99 -3.04 -29.76
N LYS A 30 13.93 -2.97 -30.58
CA LYS A 30 12.55 -3.22 -30.10
C LYS A 30 12.38 -4.66 -29.61
N ALA A 31 12.93 -5.65 -30.31
CA ALA A 31 12.87 -7.06 -29.90
C ALA A 31 13.68 -7.35 -28.63
N LEU A 32 14.84 -6.71 -28.44
CA LEU A 32 15.66 -6.84 -27.21
C LEU A 32 14.99 -6.20 -25.98
N LYS A 33 14.11 -5.21 -26.16
CA LYS A 33 13.30 -4.64 -25.06
C LYS A 33 12.16 -5.56 -24.60
N VAL A 34 11.81 -6.59 -25.38
CA VAL A 34 10.67 -7.49 -25.13
C VAL A 34 11.05 -8.79 -24.40
N SER A 35 12.34 -9.07 -24.18
CA SER A 35 12.79 -10.33 -23.53
C SER A 35 13.47 -10.11 -22.18
N ARG A 36 12.72 -9.54 -21.24
CA ARG A 36 12.96 -9.78 -19.81
C ARG A 36 11.59 -9.89 -19.15
N SER A 37 10.90 -11.00 -19.42
CA SER A 37 9.75 -11.43 -18.63
C SER A 37 10.28 -11.74 -17.24
N VAL A 38 10.34 -10.72 -16.38
CA VAL A 38 10.37 -10.93 -14.93
C VAL A 38 9.10 -11.71 -14.64
N ASP A 39 9.22 -12.92 -14.13
CA ASP A 39 8.11 -13.81 -13.85
C ASP A 39 7.33 -13.21 -12.67
N TYR A 40 6.43 -12.29 -13.00
CA TYR A 40 5.71 -11.52 -12.02
C TYR A 40 4.62 -12.40 -11.43
N LEU A 41 4.73 -12.66 -10.12
CA LEU A 41 3.74 -13.41 -9.34
C LEU A 41 2.33 -12.90 -9.64
N ALA A 42 1.41 -13.82 -9.92
CA ALA A 42 0.01 -13.51 -10.23
C ALA A 42 -0.87 -13.48 -8.98
N HIS A 43 -0.47 -14.15 -7.90
CA HIS A 43 -1.24 -14.30 -6.68
C HIS A 43 -0.34 -14.16 -5.44
N ILE A 44 -0.90 -13.63 -4.35
CA ILE A 44 -0.15 -13.44 -3.08
C ILE A 44 0.35 -14.73 -2.40
N LYS A 45 -0.08 -15.91 -2.85
CA LYS A 45 0.29 -17.20 -2.26
C LYS A 45 1.77 -17.51 -2.44
N ASP A 46 2.37 -16.90 -3.46
CA ASP A 46 3.74 -17.12 -3.87
C ASP A 46 4.74 -16.23 -3.09
N CYS A 47 4.25 -15.20 -2.38
CA CYS A 47 5.09 -14.21 -1.69
C CYS A 47 4.76 -14.01 -0.21
N VAL A 48 3.53 -14.30 0.24
CA VAL A 48 3.12 -14.14 1.63
C VAL A 48 3.47 -15.42 2.42
N PRO A 49 4.41 -15.36 3.39
CA PRO A 49 4.95 -16.56 4.05
C PRO A 49 3.92 -17.44 4.77
N HIS A 50 2.84 -16.85 5.26
CA HIS A 50 1.80 -17.54 6.04
C HIS A 50 0.46 -17.61 5.29
N TYR A 51 0.50 -17.62 3.95
CA TYR A 51 -0.72 -17.66 3.14
C TYR A 51 -1.69 -18.80 3.50
N PRO A 52 -1.27 -20.05 3.76
CA PRO A 52 -2.21 -21.11 4.14
C PRO A 52 -2.95 -20.82 5.45
N LEU A 53 -2.27 -20.25 6.44
CA LEU A 53 -2.88 -19.84 7.70
C LEU A 53 -3.83 -18.66 7.48
N LEU A 54 -3.41 -17.67 6.68
CA LEU A 54 -4.25 -16.52 6.32
C LEU A 54 -5.57 -16.98 5.68
N LEU A 55 -5.49 -17.94 4.76
CA LEU A 55 -6.65 -18.53 4.10
C LEU A 55 -7.54 -19.28 5.09
N GLN A 56 -6.95 -20.10 5.96
CA GLN A 56 -7.67 -20.85 6.99
C GLN A 56 -8.42 -19.93 7.97
N GLU A 57 -7.78 -18.87 8.45
CA GLU A 57 -8.40 -17.93 9.40
C GLU A 57 -9.50 -17.09 8.73
N ARG A 58 -9.32 -16.71 7.47
CA ARG A 58 -10.39 -16.09 6.67
C ARG A 58 -11.59 -17.02 6.56
N ASP A 59 -11.37 -18.29 6.24
CA ASP A 59 -12.44 -19.27 6.02
C ASP A 59 -13.21 -19.63 7.30
N LYS A 60 -12.60 -19.41 8.48
CA LYS A 60 -13.29 -19.46 9.78
C LYS A 60 -14.22 -18.26 10.02
N ALA A 61 -14.18 -17.25 9.16
CA ALA A 61 -14.94 -16.01 9.28
C ALA A 61 -14.73 -15.28 10.63
N MET A 62 -13.54 -15.45 11.23
CA MET A 62 -13.18 -14.69 12.43
C MET A 62 -12.93 -13.23 12.04
N GLY A 63 -13.81 -12.34 12.50
CA GLY A 63 -13.78 -10.90 12.15
C GLY A 63 -14.61 -10.54 10.91
N ASP A 64 -15.52 -11.41 10.47
CA ASP A 64 -16.59 -11.05 9.53
C ASP A 64 -17.67 -10.27 10.28
N HIS A 65 -17.51 -8.95 10.31
CA HIS A 65 -18.52 -8.05 10.83
C HIS A 65 -19.51 -7.78 9.68
N ARG A 66 -20.80 -8.12 9.88
CA ARG A 66 -21.85 -8.10 8.84
C ARG A 66 -22.38 -6.70 8.55
N GLU A 67 -21.56 -5.68 8.67
CA GLU A 67 -21.92 -4.30 8.33
C GLU A 67 -22.09 -4.14 6.83
N PRO A 68 -22.89 -3.16 6.39
CA PRO A 68 -22.95 -2.78 4.99
C PRO A 68 -21.59 -2.29 4.49
N ASP A 69 -21.30 -2.62 3.24
CA ASP A 69 -20.11 -2.14 2.53
C ASP A 69 -20.01 -0.61 2.57
N THR A 70 -18.86 -0.11 3.04
CA THR A 70 -18.53 1.31 2.96
C THR A 70 -17.62 1.62 1.78
N ALA A 71 -17.47 2.91 1.47
CA ALA A 71 -16.62 3.35 0.37
C ALA A 71 -15.16 2.90 0.57
N PHE A 72 -14.59 2.30 -0.47
CA PHE A 72 -13.24 1.78 -0.43
C PHE A 72 -12.22 2.92 -0.44
N THR A 73 -11.55 3.15 0.70
CA THR A 73 -10.50 4.17 0.85
C THR A 73 -9.24 3.55 1.44
N LEU A 74 -8.08 3.97 0.93
CA LEU A 74 -6.77 3.49 1.36
C LEU A 74 -6.21 4.38 2.47
N MET A 75 -5.43 3.79 3.37
CA MET A 75 -4.76 4.54 4.43
C MET A 75 -3.25 4.58 4.23
N ALA A 76 -2.64 3.41 4.07
CA ALA A 76 -1.20 3.30 3.95
C ALA A 76 -0.79 1.97 3.29
N SER A 77 0.46 1.91 2.85
CA SER A 77 1.09 0.67 2.39
C SER A 77 2.42 0.46 3.10
N TYR A 78 2.67 -0.75 3.57
CA TYR A 78 3.85 -1.12 4.35
C TYR A 78 4.59 -2.29 3.69
N ASN A 79 5.87 -2.10 3.36
CA ASN A 79 6.70 -3.13 2.75
C ASN A 79 7.51 -3.88 3.82
N TYR A 80 7.34 -5.21 3.87
CA TYR A 80 8.04 -6.14 4.77
C TYR A 80 9.13 -6.95 4.07
N GLY A 81 9.44 -6.64 2.81
CA GLY A 81 10.45 -7.30 2.00
C GLY A 81 9.86 -8.07 0.85
N ASN A 82 9.31 -9.27 1.13
CA ASN A 82 8.73 -10.13 0.10
C ASN A 82 7.26 -9.79 -0.19
N TYR A 83 6.58 -9.19 0.80
CA TYR A 83 5.20 -8.76 0.70
C TYR A 83 5.02 -7.37 1.31
N SER A 84 3.94 -6.73 0.90
CA SER A 84 3.44 -5.49 1.47
C SER A 84 2.05 -5.70 2.05
N VAL A 85 1.65 -4.84 2.98
CA VAL A 85 0.28 -4.78 3.50
C VAL A 85 -0.27 -3.40 3.23
N VAL A 86 -1.37 -3.33 2.49
CA VAL A 86 -2.13 -2.10 2.25
C VAL A 86 -3.31 -2.09 3.22
N THR A 87 -3.44 -1.03 3.99
CA THR A 87 -4.56 -0.87 4.92
C THR A 87 -5.65 0.03 4.34
N THR A 88 -6.90 -0.27 4.69
CA THR A 88 -8.11 0.38 4.18
C THR A 88 -9.08 0.68 5.31
N GLN A 89 -10.01 1.60 5.10
CA GLN A 89 -11.08 1.90 6.06
C GLN A 89 -12.42 1.30 5.70
N ALA A 90 -12.46 0.54 4.61
CA ALA A 90 -13.68 -0.09 4.17
C ALA A 90 -14.15 -1.11 5.21
N MET A 91 -15.41 -0.98 5.63
CA MET A 91 -16.13 -1.92 6.50
C MET A 91 -17.01 -2.82 5.62
N GLY A 92 -17.33 -4.03 6.10
CA GLY A 92 -18.22 -4.96 5.39
C GLY A 92 -17.59 -5.65 4.18
N VAL A 93 -16.34 -5.30 3.84
CA VAL A 93 -15.61 -5.83 2.69
C VAL A 93 -14.78 -7.07 3.00
N PHE A 94 -15.08 -7.74 4.12
CA PHE A 94 -14.36 -8.93 4.57
C PHE A 94 -14.33 -10.01 3.48
N GLY A 95 -13.14 -10.60 3.25
CA GLY A 95 -12.95 -11.71 2.34
C GLY A 95 -13.11 -11.37 0.85
N LYS A 96 -13.48 -10.13 0.51
CA LYS A 96 -13.63 -9.71 -0.89
C LYS A 96 -12.32 -9.84 -1.64
N LYS A 97 -12.42 -10.30 -2.88
CA LYS A 97 -11.30 -10.37 -3.82
C LYS A 97 -10.86 -8.95 -4.20
N MET A 98 -9.55 -8.75 -4.24
CA MET A 98 -8.92 -7.46 -4.51
C MET A 98 -7.71 -7.65 -5.42
N TYR A 99 -7.30 -6.57 -6.08
CA TYR A 99 -6.12 -6.54 -6.95
C TYR A 99 -5.15 -5.46 -6.49
N CYS A 100 -3.95 -5.88 -6.13
CA CYS A 100 -2.86 -4.99 -5.77
C CYS A 100 -2.22 -4.41 -7.03
N ARG A 101 -2.19 -3.08 -7.11
CA ARG A 101 -1.64 -2.32 -8.23
C ARG A 101 -0.47 -1.48 -7.74
N TYR A 102 0.55 -1.35 -8.58
CA TYR A 102 1.84 -0.82 -8.19
C TYR A 102 2.20 0.35 -9.09
N PHE A 103 2.76 1.40 -8.50
CA PHE A 103 3.07 2.61 -9.24
C PHE A 103 4.48 3.09 -8.94
N LEU A 104 5.19 3.44 -10.01
CA LEU A 104 6.45 4.16 -9.95
C LEU A 104 6.18 5.65 -10.22
N TYR A 105 6.85 6.50 -9.47
CA TYR A 105 6.89 7.93 -9.76
C TYR A 105 7.75 8.19 -11.00
N MET A 106 7.16 8.73 -12.08
CA MET A 106 7.91 9.15 -13.26
C MET A 106 8.30 10.63 -13.21
N ASN A 107 7.36 11.51 -12.86
CA ASN A 107 7.56 12.95 -12.70
C ASN A 107 6.54 13.52 -11.68
N THR A 108 6.61 14.82 -11.40
CA THR A 108 5.83 15.52 -10.35
C THR A 108 4.31 15.30 -10.41
N PHE A 109 3.76 14.94 -11.57
CA PHE A 109 2.31 14.80 -11.76
C PHE A 109 1.90 13.48 -12.43
N SER A 110 2.82 12.55 -12.71
CA SER A 110 2.49 11.30 -13.40
C SER A 110 3.10 10.06 -12.75
N TYR A 111 2.26 9.05 -12.62
CA TYR A 111 2.61 7.72 -12.13
C TYR A 111 2.54 6.73 -13.29
N GLU A 112 3.53 5.84 -13.36
CA GLU A 112 3.53 4.72 -14.29
C GLU A 112 3.12 3.46 -13.53
N GLU A 113 2.08 2.79 -14.01
CA GLU A 113 1.66 1.50 -13.45
C GLU A 113 2.66 0.41 -13.81
N ILE A 114 3.05 -0.37 -12.81
CA ILE A 114 3.88 -1.55 -12.96
C ILE A 114 2.95 -2.76 -13.02
N GLU A 115 2.69 -3.22 -14.25
CA GLU A 115 1.96 -4.45 -14.50
C GLU A 115 2.82 -5.71 -14.28
N PRO A 116 2.21 -6.87 -13.99
CA PRO A 116 0.77 -7.10 -13.76
C PRO A 116 0.36 -6.82 -12.31
N ALA A 117 -0.92 -6.48 -12.15
CA ALA A 117 -1.58 -6.46 -10.84
C ALA A 117 -1.58 -7.87 -10.22
N VAL A 118 -1.57 -7.92 -8.89
CA VAL A 118 -1.52 -9.18 -8.13
C VAL A 118 -2.85 -9.44 -7.46
N GLU A 119 -3.41 -10.63 -7.67
CA GLU A 119 -4.63 -11.06 -7.02
C GLU A 119 -4.42 -11.31 -5.52
N SER A 120 -5.36 -10.78 -4.73
CA SER A 120 -5.41 -10.86 -3.27
C SER A 120 -6.86 -10.84 -2.77
N PHE A 121 -7.04 -10.71 -1.46
CA PHE A 121 -8.31 -10.52 -0.80
C PHE A 121 -8.14 -9.69 0.48
N ILE A 122 -9.24 -9.16 0.99
CA ILE A 122 -9.26 -8.46 2.29
C ILE A 122 -9.34 -9.47 3.40
N PHE A 123 -8.28 -9.53 4.21
CA PHE A 123 -8.26 -10.26 5.46
C PHE A 123 -6.98 -9.92 6.25
N PRO A 124 -7.05 -9.63 7.56
CA PRO A 124 -8.27 -9.37 8.33
C PRO A 124 -9.06 -8.18 7.74
N GLU A 125 -10.25 -7.90 8.27
CA GLU A 125 -10.95 -6.66 7.89
C GLU A 125 -9.98 -5.47 7.99
N TYR A 126 -10.02 -4.56 7.03
CA TYR A 126 -9.09 -3.41 6.88
C TYR A 126 -7.68 -3.69 6.32
N ALA A 127 -7.33 -4.93 5.97
CA ALA A 127 -5.99 -5.24 5.44
C ALA A 127 -6.01 -6.06 4.14
N VAL A 128 -5.18 -5.65 3.18
CA VAL A 128 -4.93 -6.35 1.92
C VAL A 128 -3.45 -6.69 1.84
N TYR A 129 -3.13 -7.97 1.75
CA TYR A 129 -1.76 -8.42 1.54
C TYR A 129 -1.42 -8.34 0.05
N CYS A 130 -0.20 -7.95 -0.29
CA CYS A 130 0.25 -7.78 -1.66
C CYS A 130 1.69 -8.30 -1.80
N CYS A 131 2.11 -8.73 -2.98
CA CYS A 131 3.54 -9.02 -3.18
C CYS A 131 4.35 -7.73 -3.29
N SER A 132 5.59 -7.74 -2.79
CA SER A 132 6.46 -6.57 -2.96
C SER A 132 6.98 -6.48 -4.40
N ARG A 133 7.18 -5.24 -4.87
CA ARG A 133 7.81 -4.92 -6.15
C ARG A 133 8.93 -3.92 -5.91
N ASP A 134 10.15 -4.23 -6.33
CA ASP A 134 11.38 -3.46 -6.01
C ASP A 134 11.37 -1.98 -6.45
N LYS A 135 10.44 -1.60 -7.32
CA LYS A 135 10.31 -0.22 -7.84
C LYS A 135 9.02 0.47 -7.43
N ALA A 136 8.08 -0.22 -6.78
CA ALA A 136 6.83 0.39 -6.36
C ALA A 136 7.12 1.43 -5.27
N ARG A 137 6.75 2.68 -5.57
CA ARG A 137 6.80 3.80 -4.60
C ARG A 137 5.42 4.10 -4.05
N TYR A 138 4.39 3.80 -4.83
CA TYR A 138 2.99 3.94 -4.45
C TYR A 138 2.26 2.65 -4.79
N MET A 139 1.17 2.41 -4.06
CA MET A 139 0.28 1.28 -4.28
C MET A 139 -1.17 1.74 -4.28
N SER A 140 -1.99 1.04 -5.05
CA SER A 140 -3.44 1.11 -5.00
C SER A 140 -4.01 -0.30 -4.90
N VAL A 141 -5.26 -0.40 -4.46
CA VAL A 141 -6.00 -1.65 -4.43
C VAL A 141 -7.37 -1.41 -5.05
N THR A 142 -7.78 -2.29 -5.96
CA THR A 142 -9.07 -2.21 -6.65
C THR A 142 -9.82 -3.54 -6.58
N GLU A 143 -11.15 -3.50 -6.65
CA GLU A 143 -11.97 -4.72 -6.67
C GLU A 143 -11.82 -5.50 -7.98
N ASN A 144 -11.65 -4.78 -9.10
CA ASN A 144 -11.42 -5.36 -10.43
C ASN A 144 -10.18 -4.74 -11.11
N LEU A 145 -9.62 -5.48 -12.07
CA LEU A 145 -8.46 -5.05 -12.86
C LEU A 145 -8.73 -3.79 -13.71
N LYS A 146 -9.98 -3.59 -14.13
CA LYS A 146 -10.38 -2.49 -15.02
C LYS A 146 -10.92 -1.28 -14.28
N ASP A 147 -11.04 -1.36 -12.95
CA ASP A 147 -11.58 -0.26 -12.18
C ASP A 147 -10.61 0.92 -12.23
N PRO A 148 -11.14 2.16 -12.28
CA PRO A 148 -10.31 3.35 -12.21
C PRO A 148 -9.63 3.39 -10.83
N PHE A 149 -8.32 3.67 -10.82
CA PHE A 149 -7.60 3.91 -9.58
C PHE A 149 -7.83 5.35 -9.12
N VAL A 150 -8.66 5.52 -8.10
CA VAL A 150 -9.01 6.84 -7.55
C VAL A 150 -7.98 7.29 -6.49
N GLU A 151 -7.39 6.34 -5.78
CA GLU A 151 -6.52 6.61 -4.64
C GLU A 151 -5.23 5.78 -4.72
N TYR A 152 -4.10 6.38 -4.35
CA TYR A 152 -2.82 5.71 -4.22
C TYR A 152 -2.13 6.17 -2.94
N VAL A 153 -1.47 5.24 -2.26
CA VAL A 153 -0.77 5.49 -0.99
C VAL A 153 0.72 5.20 -1.15
N PRO A 154 1.61 6.00 -0.55
CA PRO A 154 3.04 5.74 -0.61
C PRO A 154 3.39 4.46 0.14
N VAL A 155 4.39 3.74 -0.36
CA VAL A 155 4.90 2.51 0.23
C VAL A 155 5.98 2.87 1.26
N VAL A 156 5.72 2.56 2.53
CA VAL A 156 6.63 2.77 3.64
C VAL A 156 7.44 1.49 3.91
N ASP A 157 8.77 1.58 3.86
CA ASP A 157 9.64 0.44 4.14
C ASP A 157 9.74 0.17 5.66
N ARG A 158 9.29 -1.02 6.09
CA ARG A 158 9.32 -1.46 7.50
C ARG A 158 10.51 -2.36 7.82
N ARG A 159 11.42 -2.64 6.88
CA ARG A 159 12.61 -3.48 7.09
C ARG A 159 13.75 -2.78 7.84
N MET A 160 13.54 -1.56 8.31
CA MET A 160 14.57 -0.79 9.01
C MET A 160 15.03 -1.55 10.26
N LYS A 161 16.36 -1.72 10.42
CA LYS A 161 16.96 -2.41 11.57
C LYS A 161 16.62 -1.75 12.92
N SER A 162 16.33 -0.46 12.91
CA SER A 162 15.91 0.33 14.07
C SER A 162 14.62 1.10 13.73
N PRO A 163 13.45 0.44 13.74
CA PRO A 163 12.21 1.13 13.41
C PRO A 163 11.91 2.19 14.48
N LYS A 164 11.46 3.37 14.05
CA LYS A 164 11.05 4.43 14.98
C LYS A 164 9.92 3.97 15.91
N TYR A 165 9.04 3.11 15.40
CA TYR A 165 7.93 2.51 16.12
C TYR A 165 7.91 1.00 15.85
N PHE A 166 7.98 0.20 16.92
CA PHE A 166 8.08 -1.26 16.83
C PHE A 166 6.71 -1.95 16.72
N LEU A 167 5.68 -1.38 17.34
CA LEU A 167 4.31 -1.90 17.32
C LEU A 167 3.35 -0.79 16.89
N SER A 168 2.35 -1.19 16.12
CA SER A 168 1.20 -0.37 15.76
C SER A 168 -0.03 -1.26 15.71
N LEU A 169 -1.09 -0.83 16.39
CA LEU A 169 -2.35 -1.55 16.42
C LEU A 169 -3.45 -0.67 15.84
N CYS A 170 -4.20 -1.22 14.90
CA CYS A 170 -5.44 -0.63 14.41
C CYS A 170 -6.55 -0.99 15.40
N LEU A 171 -7.33 0.00 15.83
CA LEU A 171 -8.47 -0.22 16.71
C LEU A 171 -9.74 -0.17 15.88
N SER A 172 -10.68 -1.08 16.19
CA SER A 172 -12.04 -1.02 15.65
C SER A 172 -12.67 0.35 15.96
N PRO A 173 -13.55 0.87 15.08
CA PRO A 173 -14.26 2.12 15.33
C PRO A 173 -14.87 2.19 16.74
N MET A 174 -14.59 3.29 17.46
CA MET A 174 -14.98 3.49 18.86
C MET A 174 -16.38 4.08 19.06
N TYR A 175 -17.28 3.86 18.11
CA TYR A 175 -18.69 4.29 18.20
C TYR A 175 -19.56 3.24 18.91
N GLY A 176 -20.67 3.66 19.51
CA GLY A 176 -21.66 2.81 20.18
C GLY A 176 -21.67 2.92 21.73
N ASP A 177 -22.61 2.21 22.36
CA ASP A 177 -22.88 2.28 23.81
C ASP A 177 -21.93 1.43 24.67
N GLU A 178 -21.09 0.60 24.03
CA GLU A 178 -20.13 -0.27 24.73
C GLU A 178 -18.95 0.53 25.30
N SER A 179 -18.36 0.01 26.39
CA SER A 179 -17.14 0.59 26.98
C SER A 179 -15.89 0.22 26.17
N LYS A 180 -15.85 0.52 24.87
CA LYS A 180 -14.67 0.31 24.00
C LYS A 180 -13.43 1.06 24.52
N TRP A 181 -13.64 2.15 25.27
CA TRP A 181 -12.61 2.85 26.03
C TRP A 181 -11.94 2.00 27.12
N LEU A 182 -12.69 1.07 27.73
CA LEU A 182 -12.14 0.14 28.72
C LEU A 182 -11.25 -0.90 28.04
N LEU A 183 -11.64 -1.39 26.85
CA LEU A 183 -10.80 -2.29 26.05
C LEU A 183 -9.51 -1.59 25.60
N LEU A 184 -9.58 -0.32 25.24
CA LEU A 184 -8.39 0.48 24.97
C LEU A 184 -7.50 0.62 26.22
N ALA A 185 -8.10 0.85 27.39
CA ALA A 185 -7.38 0.93 28.65
C ALA A 185 -6.61 -0.37 28.93
N GLU A 186 -7.31 -1.50 28.87
CA GLU A 186 -6.74 -2.82 29.09
C GLU A 186 -5.62 -3.13 28.08
N LEU A 187 -5.82 -2.79 26.80
CA LEU A 187 -4.81 -2.96 25.78
C LEU A 187 -3.54 -2.17 26.09
N VAL A 188 -3.68 -0.88 26.46
CA VAL A 188 -2.52 -0.04 26.79
C VAL A 188 -1.81 -0.56 28.03
N GLU A 189 -2.56 -0.94 29.07
CA GLU A 189 -1.99 -1.51 30.30
C GLU A 189 -1.26 -2.83 30.03
N HIS A 190 -1.86 -3.73 29.26
CA HIS A 190 -1.25 -4.99 28.83
C HIS A 190 0.08 -4.74 28.11
N ASN A 191 0.10 -3.85 27.13
CA ASN A 191 1.30 -3.52 26.35
C ASN A 191 2.37 -2.84 27.21
N LYS A 192 1.97 -2.01 28.19
CA LYS A 192 2.89 -1.42 29.16
C LYS A 192 3.55 -2.48 30.03
N LEU A 193 2.81 -3.50 30.47
CA LEU A 193 3.36 -4.65 31.19
C LEU A 193 4.34 -5.48 30.34
N GLN A 194 4.17 -5.49 29.01
CA GLN A 194 5.12 -6.10 28.07
C GLN A 194 6.36 -5.24 27.80
N GLY A 195 6.50 -4.07 28.44
CA GLY A 195 7.65 -3.18 28.31
C GLY A 195 7.52 -2.10 27.25
N ILE A 196 6.30 -1.76 26.81
CA ILE A 196 6.06 -0.62 25.91
C ILE A 196 5.92 0.68 26.71
N ASP A 197 6.82 1.63 26.45
CA ASP A 197 6.87 2.91 27.18
C ASP A 197 6.09 4.06 26.50
N TYR A 198 5.90 4.01 25.18
CA TYR A 198 5.33 5.10 24.41
C TYR A 198 4.14 4.64 23.55
N PHE A 199 3.03 5.36 23.69
CA PHE A 199 1.80 5.13 22.93
C PHE A 199 1.48 6.36 22.08
N TYR A 200 1.26 6.16 20.79
CA TYR A 200 0.80 7.18 19.87
C TYR A 200 -0.59 6.78 19.38
N ILE A 201 -1.60 7.57 19.73
CA ILE A 201 -2.98 7.35 19.30
C ILE A 201 -3.26 8.34 18.17
N TYR A 202 -3.64 7.79 17.01
CA TYR A 202 -4.03 8.58 15.86
C TYR A 202 -5.54 8.45 15.67
N VAL A 203 -6.21 9.59 15.55
CA VAL A 203 -7.66 9.64 15.31
C VAL A 203 -7.86 10.24 13.93
N LYS A 204 -8.39 9.47 12.98
CA LYS A 204 -8.65 9.96 11.62
C LYS A 204 -9.93 10.78 11.57
N ASP A 205 -11.05 10.12 11.89
CA ASP A 205 -12.38 10.71 11.86
C ASP A 205 -13.02 10.56 13.23
N MET A 206 -13.80 11.57 13.61
CA MET A 206 -14.46 11.58 14.90
C MET A 206 -15.60 12.59 14.87
N ASP A 207 -16.78 12.16 15.31
CA ASP A 207 -17.99 12.97 15.25
C ASP A 207 -17.96 14.19 16.18
N ASP A 208 -18.84 15.16 15.89
CA ASP A 208 -18.92 16.43 16.64
C ASP A 208 -19.22 16.22 18.12
N TYR A 209 -20.00 15.19 18.46
CA TYR A 209 -20.32 14.86 19.85
C TYR A 209 -19.08 14.38 20.61
N THR A 210 -18.33 13.43 20.05
CA THR A 210 -17.06 12.97 20.61
C THR A 210 -16.05 14.12 20.62
N ASN A 211 -16.19 15.13 19.75
CA ASN A 211 -15.34 16.33 19.72
C ASN A 211 -15.58 17.26 20.88
N GLN A 212 -16.82 17.33 21.35
CA GLN A 212 -17.17 18.08 22.55
C GLN A 212 -16.80 17.31 23.83
N VAL A 213 -16.92 15.97 23.83
CA VAL A 213 -16.47 15.11 24.95
C VAL A 213 -14.93 14.94 24.98
N ARG A 214 -14.24 15.26 23.87
CA ARG A 214 -12.83 14.97 23.52
C ARG A 214 -11.81 15.46 24.53
N VAL A 215 -11.99 16.65 25.09
CA VAL A 215 -10.93 17.27 25.89
C VAL A 215 -10.86 16.63 27.27
N THR A 216 -11.98 16.20 27.85
CA THR A 216 -11.96 15.72 29.23
C THR A 216 -11.58 14.25 29.34
N ARG A 217 -12.15 13.36 28.52
CA ARG A 217 -12.00 11.90 28.74
C ARG A 217 -10.70 11.34 28.16
N ILE A 218 -10.28 11.79 26.97
CA ILE A 218 -8.99 11.39 26.37
C ILE A 218 -7.83 12.01 27.17
N GLU A 219 -7.90 13.27 27.60
CA GLU A 219 -6.86 13.83 28.47
C GLU A 219 -6.81 13.13 29.83
N VAL A 220 -7.94 12.80 30.46
CA VAL A 220 -7.94 12.09 31.74
C VAL A 220 -7.36 10.68 31.58
N PHE A 221 -7.70 9.98 30.49
CA PHE A 221 -7.13 8.68 30.16
C PHE A 221 -5.62 8.78 29.91
N LEU A 222 -5.18 9.69 29.03
CA LEU A 222 -3.76 9.93 28.76
C LEU A 222 -3.01 10.42 30.02
N ARG A 223 -3.62 11.25 30.88
CA ARG A 223 -3.03 11.68 32.16
C ARG A 223 -2.88 10.52 33.14
N ARG A 224 -3.83 9.57 33.21
CA ARG A 224 -3.66 8.34 33.99
C ARG A 224 -2.53 7.45 33.46
N LEU A 225 -2.28 7.47 32.15
CA LEU A 225 -1.18 6.72 31.53
C LEU A 225 0.21 7.34 31.78
N LYS A 226 0.30 8.63 32.13
CA LYS A 226 1.57 9.34 32.34
C LYS A 226 2.28 8.92 33.64
N HIS A 227 3.26 8.06 33.45
CA HIS A 227 4.59 8.24 34.04
C HIS A 227 5.59 8.88 33.04
N GLY A 228 5.13 9.72 32.10
CA GLY A 228 6.01 10.43 31.14
C GLY A 228 5.40 11.76 30.64
N PRO A 229 6.21 12.74 30.19
CA PRO A 229 5.74 14.09 29.93
C PRO A 229 4.85 14.17 28.67
N VAL A 230 3.72 14.88 28.77
CA VAL A 230 3.06 15.43 27.57
C VAL A 230 3.70 16.78 27.32
N THR A 231 4.32 16.89 26.16
CA THR A 231 4.65 18.17 25.59
C THR A 231 3.39 18.73 24.95
N ASN A 232 2.84 19.77 25.57
CA ASN A 232 1.91 20.68 24.93
C ASN A 232 2.67 21.44 23.85
N ASN A 233 2.65 20.95 22.61
CA ASN A 233 3.01 21.74 21.45
C ASN A 233 2.01 21.43 20.34
N TYR A 234 0.89 22.17 20.37
CA TYR A 234 0.18 22.50 19.14
C TYR A 234 1.17 23.27 18.25
N HIS A 235 1.24 22.92 16.96
CA HIS A 235 2.26 23.33 15.97
C HIS A 235 3.51 22.43 15.89
N ASN A 236 3.29 21.19 15.41
CA ASN A 236 3.98 20.62 14.24
C ASN A 236 3.32 19.28 13.96
N ILE A 237 2.15 19.32 13.33
CA ILE A 237 1.52 18.13 12.75
C ILE A 237 2.28 17.84 11.46
N SER A 238 3.40 17.14 11.58
CA SER A 238 3.98 16.41 10.45
C SER A 238 3.14 15.15 10.28
N ALA A 239 2.21 15.20 9.33
CA ALA A 239 1.40 14.08 8.91
C ALA A 239 2.29 13.05 8.21
N HIS A 240 2.78 12.05 8.93
CA HIS A 240 3.31 10.83 8.33
C HIS A 240 2.74 9.61 9.05
N HIS A 241 1.75 9.03 8.39
CA HIS A 241 1.27 7.65 8.50
C HIS A 241 0.65 7.24 9.83
N THR A 242 -0.66 7.44 9.91
CA THR A 242 -1.57 6.73 10.80
C THR A 242 -1.81 5.30 10.29
N LEU A 243 -1.60 4.33 11.17
CA LEU A 243 -2.11 2.96 11.05
C LEU A 243 -3.56 2.94 11.52
N CYS A 244 -4.50 2.96 10.58
CA CYS A 244 -5.60 2.02 10.58
C CYS A 244 -5.53 1.24 9.26
#